data_AF-A0A967SMQ7-F1
#
_entry.id   AF-A0A967SMQ7-F1
#
_cell.length_a   1.000
_cell.length_b   1.000
_cell.length_c   1.000
_cell.angle_alpha   90.00
_cell.angle_beta   90.00
_cell.angle_gamma   90.00
#
_symmetry.space_group_name_H-M   'P 1'
#
loop_
_entity.id
_entity.type
_entity.pdbx_description
1 polymer ?
#
loop_
_entity_poly.entity_id
_entity_poly.type
_entity_poly.pdbx_seq_one_letter_code
_entity_poly.pdbx_strand_id
1 'polypeptide(L)' 'AGYARAQRVVGTALDAMGEPYRWGGTSSDEGFDCSGLVWYAYHAHGVNVPRTSRD' A
#
# COMPACT_ATOMS: atom_id res chain seq x y z
N ALA A 1 15.21 -10.03 11.05
CA ALA A 1 15.19 -8.65 10.51
C ALA A 1 14.13 -8.44 9.42
N GLY A 2 14.11 -9.23 8.33
CA GLY A 2 13.13 -9.08 7.25
C GLY A 2 11.66 -9.29 7.65
N TYR A 3 11.38 -10.27 8.53
CA TYR A 3 10.04 -10.56 9.01
C TYR A 3 9.37 -9.36 9.71
N ALA A 4 10.12 -8.62 10.54
CA ALA A 4 9.61 -7.44 11.23
C ALA A 4 9.24 -6.30 10.27
N ARG A 5 9.92 -6.17 9.13
CA ARG A 5 9.57 -5.18 8.10
C ARG A 5 8.29 -5.57 7.37
N ALA A 6 8.15 -6.85 7.02
CA ALA A 6 6.94 -7.37 6.38
C ALA A 6 5.70 -7.16 7.28
N GLN A 7 5.81 -7.43 8.58
CA GLN A 7 4.71 -7.17 9.52
C GLN A 7 4.30 -5.69 9.58
N ARG A 8 5.25 -4.76 9.53
CA ARG A 8 4.94 -3.32 9.50
C ARG A 8 4.26 -2.88 8.20
N VAL A 9 4.69 -3.44 7.06
CA VAL A 9 4.03 -3.20 5.76
C VAL A 9 2.57 -3.68 5.81
N VAL A 10 2.33 -4.88 6.35
CA VAL A 10 0.98 -5.41 6.55
C VAL A 10 0.18 -4.51 7.50
N GLY A 11 0.77 -4.04 8.60
CA GLY A 11 0.13 -3.09 9.52
C GLY A 11 -0.34 -1.82 8.81
N THR A 12 0.52 -1.18 8.04
CA THR A 12 0.17 0.02 7.26
C THR A 12 -0.95 -0.24 6.24
N ALA A 13 -0.98 -1.43 5.61
CA ALA A 13 -2.07 -1.78 4.72
C ALA A 13 -3.40 -2.02 5.47
N LEU A 14 -3.34 -2.55 6.70
CA LEU A 14 -4.50 -2.76 7.55
C LEU A 14 -5.06 -1.44 8.11
N ASP A 15 -4.23 -0.43 8.34
CA ASP A 15 -4.68 0.90 8.77
C ASP A 15 -5.60 1.57 7.71
N ALA A 16 -5.49 1.18 6.45
CA ALA A 16 -6.35 1.61 5.34
C ALA A 16 -7.63 0.77 5.18
N MET A 17 -7.92 -0.15 6.11
CA MET A 17 -9.15 -0.95 6.04
C MET A 17 -10.40 -0.05 6.11
N GLY A 18 -11.29 -0.25 5.15
CA GLY A 18 -12.53 0.53 5.03
C GLY A 18 -12.41 1.72 4.09
N GLU A 19 -11.19 2.09 3.65
CA GLU A 19 -11.02 3.13 2.65
C GLU A 19 -11.61 2.70 1.30
N PRO A 20 -12.22 3.63 0.55
CA PRO A 20 -12.93 3.31 -0.68
C PRO A 20 -11.97 2.82 -1.77
N TYR A 21 -12.41 1.82 -2.54
CA TYR A 21 -11.71 1.45 -3.77
C TYR A 21 -11.87 2.54 -4.83
N ARG A 22 -10.75 3.07 -5.32
CA ARG A 22 -10.72 4.19 -6.26
C ARG A 22 -9.68 3.93 -7.32
N TRP A 23 -10.12 3.82 -8.56
CA TRP A 23 -9.24 3.56 -9.71
C TRP A 23 -8.19 4.65 -9.83
N GLY A 24 -6.90 4.30 -9.77
CA GLY A 24 -5.79 5.25 -9.75
C GLY A 24 -5.40 5.75 -8.35
N GLY A 25 -6.19 5.47 -7.32
CA GLY A 25 -5.98 5.96 -5.95
C GLY A 25 -4.73 5.39 -5.25
N THR A 26 -4.04 6.23 -4.48
CA THR A 26 -2.75 5.94 -3.84
C THR A 26 -2.62 6.47 -2.40
N SER A 27 -3.68 7.01 -1.83
CA SER A 27 -3.65 7.64 -0.49
C SER A 27 -4.93 7.34 0.28
N SER A 28 -4.87 7.46 1.61
CA SER A 28 -6.03 7.28 2.48
C SER A 28 -7.14 8.27 2.16
N ASP A 29 -6.80 9.52 1.87
CA ASP A 29 -7.79 10.60 1.68
C ASP A 29 -8.60 10.44 0.38
N GLU A 30 -7.97 9.88 -0.66
CA GLU A 30 -8.60 9.69 -1.97
C GLU A 30 -9.13 8.27 -2.17
N GLY A 31 -8.72 7.30 -1.35
CA GLY A 31 -8.94 5.86 -1.53
C GLY A 31 -7.82 5.18 -2.34
N PHE A 32 -7.91 3.86 -2.45
CA PHE A 32 -6.87 3.03 -3.07
C PHE A 32 -7.39 2.19 -4.22
N ASP A 33 -6.57 1.96 -5.25
CA ASP A 33 -6.73 0.77 -6.08
C ASP A 33 -5.86 -0.40 -5.57
N CYS A 34 -5.98 -1.54 -6.23
CA CYS A 34 -5.29 -2.78 -5.85
C CYS A 34 -3.78 -2.60 -5.72
N SER A 35 -3.17 -1.91 -6.68
CA SER A 35 -1.73 -1.67 -6.72
C SER A 35 -1.32 -0.42 -5.95
N GLY A 36 -2.22 0.55 -5.79
CA GLY A 36 -2.02 1.76 -5.01
C GLY A 36 -1.85 1.48 -3.51
N LEU A 37 -2.66 0.57 -2.95
CA LEU A 37 -2.52 0.15 -1.55
C LEU A 37 -1.16 -0.53 -1.29
N VAL A 38 -0.76 -1.44 -2.19
CA VAL A 38 0.53 -2.13 -2.11
C VAL A 38 1.67 -1.13 -2.22
N TRP A 39 1.62 -0.25 -3.22
CA TRP A 39 2.61 0.80 -3.43
C TRP A 39 2.77 1.69 -2.19
N TYR A 40 1.66 2.18 -1.64
CA TYR A 40 1.63 3.01 -0.44
C TYR A 40 2.27 2.31 0.77
N ALA A 41 1.84 1.08 1.07
CA ALA A 41 2.30 0.35 2.23
C ALA A 41 3.81 0.04 2.16
N TYR A 42 4.33 -0.33 0.99
CA TYR A 42 5.77 -0.58 0.82
C TYR A 42 6.60 0.71 0.86
N HIS A 43 6.12 1.79 0.22
CA HIS A 43 6.79 3.09 0.22
C HIS A 43 6.91 3.70 1.63
N ALA A 44 5.90 3.55 2.48
CA ALA A 44 5.93 3.99 3.87
C ALA A 44 7.09 3.37 4.68
N HIS A 45 7.56 2.19 4.28
CA HIS A 45 8.69 1.49 4.89
C HIS A 45 9.95 1.55 4.02
N GLY A 46 10.04 2.47 3.05
CA GLY A 46 11.22 2.69 2.21
C GLY A 46 11.54 1.55 1.24
N VAL A 47 10.54 0.76 0.82
CA VAL A 47 10.67 -0.19 -0.29
C VAL A 47 10.00 0.40 -1.52
N ASN A 48 10.76 0.57 -2.60
CA ASN A 48 10.20 1.01 -3.87
C ASN A 48 9.66 -0.20 -4.63
N VAL A 49 8.39 -0.14 -5.00
CA VAL A 49 7.72 -1.13 -5.85
C VAL A 49 7.03 -0.41 -7.02
N PRO A 50 6.79 -1.07 -8.16
CA PRO A 50 6.05 -0.47 -9.26
C PRO A 50 4.64 -0.03 -8.85
N ARG A 51 4.12 1.02 -9.48
CA ARG A 51 2.76 1.53 -9.23
C ARG A 51 1.68 0.61 -9.80
N THR A 52 1.98 -0.16 -10.83
CA THR A 52 1.02 -1.01 -11.55
C THR A 52 1.18 -2.47 -11.16
N SER A 53 0.07 -3.22 -11.13
CA SER A 53 0.09 -4.67 -10.85
C SER A 53 0.59 -5.51 -12.02
N ARG A 54 0.72 -4.90 -13.20
CA ARG A 54 1.33 -5.45 -14.41
C ARG A 54 2.49 -4.53 -14.79
N ASP A 55 3.56 -5.14 -15.28
CA ASP A 55 4.85 -4.53 -15.59
C ASP A 55 4.76 -3.15 -16.27
#